data_AF-A0A410NVM9-F1
#
_entry.id   AF-A0A410NVM9-F1
#
_cell.length_a   1.000
_cell.length_b   1.000
_cell.length_c   1.000
_cell.angle_alpha   90.00
_cell.angle_beta   90.00
_cell.angle_gamma   90.00
#
_symmetry.space_group_name_H-M   'P 1'
#
loop_
_entity.id
_entity.type
_entity.pdbx_description
1 polymer ?
#
loop_
_entity_poly.entity_id
_entity_poly.type
_entity_poly.pdbx_seq_one_letter_code
_entity_poly.pdbx_strand_id
1 'polypeptide(L)'
;MSAIYKLLTRWWTAFALGASLAMLGAAHAFERFGGMPPCSLCLKQREVYWAAVAIAGAATFWALFSRASRGTPRIASFLLAAIFLTGAITAGYHAGGELKWWALPATCMAAPSTTIDLSALTALIDGTGGSAGFVSCGDIPWSFAGLSMAGWNFVISLTLAVFSLLAAKRPKDARAPRS
;
A
#
# COMPACT_ATOMS: atom_id res chain seq x y z
N MET A 1 9.54 1.97 -28.71
CA MET A 1 9.37 2.17 -27.25
C MET A 1 9.79 3.59 -26.88
N SER A 2 8.89 4.39 -26.32
CA SER A 2 9.17 5.78 -25.90
C SER A 2 10.31 5.87 -24.88
N ALA A 3 11.08 6.97 -24.89
CA ALA A 3 12.12 7.26 -23.92
C ALA A 3 11.60 7.20 -22.46
N ILE A 4 10.34 7.62 -22.25
CA ILE A 4 9.65 7.61 -20.97
C ILE A 4 9.50 6.18 -20.43
N TYR A 5 9.09 5.22 -21.28
CA TYR A 5 8.97 3.81 -20.90
C TYR A 5 10.33 3.23 -20.46
N LYS A 6 11.42 3.57 -21.16
CA LYS A 6 12.77 3.10 -20.81
C LYS A 6 13.25 3.65 -19.47
N LEU A 7 12.91 4.92 -19.18
CA LEU A 7 13.24 5.58 -17.92
C LEU A 7 12.44 4.97 -16.75
N LEU A 8 11.11 4.90 -16.89
CA LEU A 8 10.20 4.34 -15.89
C LEU A 8 10.59 2.92 -15.52
N THR A 9 10.80 2.05 -16.50
CA THR A 9 11.16 0.65 -16.25
C THR A 9 12.61 0.45 -15.81
N ARG A 10 13.49 1.46 -15.93
CA ARG A 10 14.89 1.39 -15.44
C ARG A 10 15.00 1.83 -13.97
N TRP A 11 14.12 2.71 -13.55
CA TRP A 11 14.06 3.24 -12.19
C TRP A 11 12.78 2.83 -11.48
N TRP A 12 12.16 1.74 -11.92
CA TRP A 12 10.84 1.34 -11.44
C TRP A 12 10.82 1.13 -9.93
N THR A 13 11.85 0.50 -9.36
CA THR A 13 11.93 0.29 -7.92
C THR A 13 12.00 1.60 -7.14
N ALA A 14 12.61 2.66 -7.70
CA ALA A 14 12.62 3.97 -7.05
C ALA A 14 11.24 4.63 -7.10
N PHE A 15 10.54 4.53 -8.22
CA PHE A 15 9.14 4.99 -8.34
C PHE A 15 8.21 4.23 -7.40
N ALA A 16 8.33 2.90 -7.34
CA ALA A 16 7.56 2.05 -6.45
C ALA A 16 7.83 2.37 -4.97
N LEU A 17 9.10 2.63 -4.61
CA LEU A 17 9.47 3.09 -3.27
C LEU A 17 8.81 4.42 -2.94
N GLY A 18 8.94 5.42 -3.81
CA GLY A 18 8.34 6.74 -3.62
C GLY A 18 6.82 6.68 -3.49
N ALA A 19 6.15 5.91 -4.35
CA ALA A 19 4.71 5.71 -4.28
C ALA A 19 4.28 5.01 -2.98
N SER A 20 5.02 3.99 -2.54
CA SER A 20 4.70 3.27 -1.29
C SER A 20 4.87 4.17 -0.06
N LEU A 21 5.94 4.96 -0.02
CA LEU A 21 6.17 5.96 1.04
C LEU A 21 5.10 7.06 1.02
N ALA A 22 4.67 7.50 -0.17
CA ALA A 22 3.59 8.48 -0.30
C ALA A 22 2.25 7.92 0.21
N MET A 23 1.92 6.66 -0.11
CA MET A 23 0.70 6.00 0.39
C MET A 23 0.73 5.82 1.91
N LEU A 24 1.86 5.38 2.47
CA LEU A 24 2.04 5.29 3.92
C LEU A 24 1.96 6.67 4.58
N GLY A 25 2.62 7.68 4.00
CA GLY A 25 2.57 9.06 4.48
C GLY A 25 1.16 9.62 4.49
N ALA A 26 0.40 9.41 3.41
CA ALA A 26 -1.01 9.80 3.32
C ALA A 26 -1.85 9.09 4.40
N ALA A 27 -1.66 7.78 4.60
CA ALA A 27 -2.39 7.02 5.60
C ALA A 27 -2.13 7.52 7.04
N HIS A 28 -0.86 7.79 7.38
CA HIS A 28 -0.51 8.36 8.69
C HIS A 28 -0.97 9.82 8.84
N ALA A 29 -0.99 10.59 7.74
CA ALA A 29 -1.52 11.95 7.74
C ALA A 29 -3.04 11.97 7.99
N PHE A 30 -3.81 11.08 7.36
CA PHE A 30 -5.24 10.93 7.62
C PHE A 30 -5.54 10.47 9.04
N GLU A 31 -4.69 9.61 9.60
CA GLU A 31 -4.81 9.19 11.00
C GLU A 31 -4.49 10.33 11.97
N ARG A 32 -3.34 11.00 11.79
CA ARG A 32 -2.85 12.00 12.75
C ARG A 32 -3.52 13.36 12.61
N PHE A 33 -3.74 13.83 11.39
CA PHE A 33 -4.31 15.13 11.09
C PHE A 33 -5.78 15.06 10.69
N GLY A 34 -6.20 13.96 10.06
CA GLY A 34 -7.60 13.74 9.70
C GLY A 34 -8.47 13.18 10.83
N GLY A 35 -7.86 12.75 11.95
CA GLY A 35 -8.59 12.17 13.08
C GLY A 35 -9.33 10.88 12.71
N MET A 36 -8.88 10.18 11.66
CA MET A 36 -9.51 8.97 11.14
C MET A 36 -8.71 7.74 11.61
N PRO A 37 -9.09 7.12 12.74
CA PRO A 37 -8.42 5.92 13.23
C PRO A 37 -8.51 4.79 12.19
N PRO A 38 -7.43 4.03 11.96
CA PRO A 38 -7.44 2.98 10.97
C PRO A 38 -8.28 1.78 11.44
N CYS A 39 -9.10 1.24 10.54
CA CYS A 39 -9.74 -0.05 10.76
C CYS A 39 -8.75 -1.22 10.53
N SER A 40 -9.14 -2.44 10.89
CA SER A 40 -8.27 -3.62 10.76
C SER A 40 -7.85 -3.89 9.31
N LEU A 41 -8.74 -3.70 8.33
CA LEU A 41 -8.41 -3.84 6.90
C LEU A 41 -7.49 -2.72 6.40
N CYS A 42 -7.64 -1.48 6.88
CA CYS A 42 -6.71 -0.39 6.59
C CYS A 42 -5.28 -0.73 7.05
N LEU A 43 -5.13 -1.31 8.23
CA LEU A 43 -3.83 -1.76 8.73
C LEU A 43 -3.22 -2.85 7.84
N LYS A 44 -4.02 -3.84 7.41
CA LYS A 44 -3.57 -4.86 6.47
C LYS A 44 -3.13 -4.29 5.12
N GLN A 45 -3.81 -3.26 4.63
CA GLN A 45 -3.40 -2.56 3.42
C GLN A 45 -2.07 -1.81 3.60
N ARG A 46 -1.77 -1.28 4.80
CA ARG A 46 -0.46 -0.66 5.10
C ARG A 46 0.67 -1.67 5.12
N GLU A 47 0.45 -2.88 5.62
CA GLU A 47 1.46 -3.97 5.61
C GLU A 47 1.98 -4.24 4.19
N VAL A 48 1.12 -4.17 3.18
CA VAL A 48 1.50 -4.32 1.77
C VAL A 48 2.51 -3.25 1.34
N TYR A 49 2.27 -1.99 1.71
CA TYR A 49 3.20 -0.92 1.37
C TYR A 49 4.49 -0.99 2.16
N TRP A 50 4.47 -1.45 3.41
CA TRP A 50 5.71 -1.72 4.16
C TRP A 50 6.55 -2.81 3.52
N ALA A 51 5.91 -3.90 3.07
CA ALA A 51 6.59 -4.95 2.30
C ALA A 51 7.16 -4.40 0.98
N ALA A 52 6.40 -3.56 0.27
CA ALA A 52 6.87 -2.90 -0.94
C ALA A 52 8.06 -1.97 -0.67
N VAL A 53 8.04 -1.19 0.41
CA VAL A 53 9.16 -0.33 0.84
C VAL A 53 10.42 -1.16 1.09
N ALA A 54 10.32 -2.30 1.77
CA ALA A 54 11.47 -3.16 2.02
C ALA A 54 12.12 -3.66 0.72
N ILE A 55 11.31 -4.23 -0.19
CA ILE A 55 11.81 -4.77 -1.48
C ILE A 55 12.31 -3.65 -2.39
N ALA A 56 11.51 -2.59 -2.57
CA ALA A 56 11.83 -1.46 -3.43
C ALA A 56 13.04 -0.67 -2.91
N GLY A 57 13.16 -0.50 -1.60
CA GLY A 57 14.28 0.14 -0.92
C GLY A 57 15.57 -0.62 -1.12
N ALA A 58 15.58 -1.92 -0.82
CA ALA A 58 16.75 -2.77 -1.03
C ALA A 58 17.19 -2.80 -2.50
N ALA A 59 16.24 -2.97 -3.43
CA ALA A 59 16.54 -2.99 -4.86
C ALA A 59 17.05 -1.64 -5.40
N THR A 60 16.51 -0.52 -4.89
CA THR A 60 16.93 0.83 -5.28
C THR A 60 18.32 1.15 -4.71
N PHE A 61 18.58 0.82 -3.45
CA PHE A 61 19.90 0.98 -2.83
C PHE A 61 20.97 0.17 -3.58
N TRP A 62 20.66 -1.08 -3.91
CA TRP A 62 21.54 -1.92 -4.73
C TRP A 62 21.84 -1.31 -6.10
N ALA A 63 20.81 -0.74 -6.76
CA ALA A 63 20.97 -0.10 -8.05
C ALA A 63 21.87 1.15 -7.98
N LEU A 64 21.79 1.94 -6.91
CA LEU A 64 22.66 3.09 -6.68
C LEU A 64 24.13 2.65 -6.50
N PHE A 65 24.39 1.64 -5.66
CA PHE A 65 25.74 1.13 -5.42
C PHE A 65 26.37 0.52 -6.68
N SER A 66 25.56 -0.19 -7.47
CA SER A 66 26.00 -0.83 -8.73
C SER A 66 26.07 0.14 -9.92
N ARG A 67 25.92 1.45 -9.70
CA ARG A 67 25.83 2.51 -10.73
C ARG A 67 24.81 2.21 -11.85
N ALA A 68 23.72 1.53 -11.50
CA ALA A 68 22.69 1.06 -12.42
C ALA A 68 23.21 0.23 -13.62
N SER A 69 24.41 -0.36 -13.52
CA SER A 69 25.07 -1.09 -14.62
C SER A 69 24.24 -2.26 -15.18
N ARG A 70 23.37 -2.86 -14.35
CA ARG A 70 22.48 -3.96 -14.74
C ARG A 70 20.99 -3.58 -14.85
N GLY A 71 20.64 -2.31 -14.61
CA GLY A 71 19.24 -1.84 -14.52
C GLY A 71 18.49 -2.38 -13.29
N THR A 72 17.17 -2.18 -13.25
CA THR A 72 16.30 -2.69 -12.17
C THR A 72 16.37 -4.22 -12.08
N PRO A 73 16.49 -4.82 -10.87
CA PRO A 73 16.43 -6.27 -10.74
C PRO A 73 15.04 -6.76 -11.17
N ARG A 74 14.98 -7.60 -12.20
CA ARG A 74 13.70 -8.17 -12.69
C ARG A 74 12.96 -8.92 -11.60
N ILE A 75 13.69 -9.63 -10.75
CA ILE A 75 13.15 -10.37 -9.60
C ILE A 75 12.46 -9.38 -8.65
N ALA A 76 13.10 -8.27 -8.30
CA ALA A 76 12.48 -7.25 -7.45
C ALA A 76 11.21 -6.65 -8.07
N SER A 77 11.21 -6.39 -9.39
CA SER A 77 10.01 -5.90 -10.08
C SER A 77 8.88 -6.94 -10.09
N PHE A 78 9.20 -8.22 -10.24
CA PHE A 78 8.20 -9.29 -10.16
C PHE A 78 7.63 -9.45 -8.75
N LEU A 79 8.49 -9.40 -7.73
CA LEU A 79 8.05 -9.42 -6.33
C LEU A 79 7.15 -8.22 -6.00
N LEU A 80 7.51 -7.03 -6.46
CA LEU A 80 6.66 -5.84 -6.32
C LEU A 80 5.31 -6.01 -7.02
N ALA A 81 5.29 -6.65 -8.21
CA ALA A 81 4.03 -6.93 -8.90
C ALA A 81 3.12 -7.85 -8.05
N ALA A 82 3.68 -8.89 -7.45
CA ALA A 82 2.92 -9.78 -6.56
C ALA A 82 2.43 -9.06 -5.30
N ILE A 83 3.29 -8.26 -4.65
CA ILE A 83 2.94 -7.48 -3.45
C ILE A 83 1.80 -6.50 -3.74
N PHE A 84 1.92 -5.68 -4.78
CA PHE A 84 0.89 -4.71 -5.13
C PHE A 84 -0.40 -5.37 -5.63
N LEU A 85 -0.32 -6.54 -6.28
CA LEU A 85 -1.51 -7.31 -6.65
C LEU A 85 -2.25 -7.80 -5.40
N THR A 86 -1.54 -8.29 -4.38
CA THR A 86 -2.14 -8.62 -3.08
C THR A 86 -2.78 -7.40 -2.43
N GLY A 87 -2.13 -6.22 -2.54
CA GLY A 87 -2.70 -4.94 -2.12
C GLY A 87 -4.00 -4.60 -2.83
N ALA A 88 -4.03 -4.74 -4.16
CA ALA A 88 -5.21 -4.50 -4.96
C ALA A 88 -6.34 -5.47 -4.57
N ILE A 89 -6.07 -6.77 -4.44
CA ILE A 89 -7.10 -7.74 -4.03
C ILE A 89 -7.67 -7.39 -2.65
N THR A 90 -6.81 -7.09 -1.68
CA THR A 90 -7.23 -6.70 -0.32
C THR A 90 -8.03 -5.40 -0.30
N ALA A 91 -7.60 -4.40 -1.09
CA ALA A 91 -8.28 -3.12 -1.19
C ALA A 91 -9.61 -3.21 -1.94
N GLY A 92 -9.68 -4.03 -2.99
CA GLY A 92 -10.92 -4.34 -3.69
C GLY A 92 -11.91 -5.07 -2.78
N TYR A 93 -11.44 -6.03 -1.98
CA TYR A 93 -12.25 -6.70 -0.96
C TYR A 93 -12.83 -5.72 0.06
N HIS A 94 -12.02 -4.78 0.54
CA HIS A 94 -12.45 -3.75 1.48
C HIS A 94 -13.50 -2.81 0.84
N ALA A 95 -13.19 -2.25 -0.34
CA ALA A 95 -14.07 -1.33 -1.04
C ALA A 95 -15.42 -1.96 -1.44
N GLY A 96 -15.43 -3.23 -1.88
CA GLY A 96 -16.70 -3.89 -2.16
C GLY A 96 -17.51 -4.20 -0.90
N GLY A 97 -16.86 -4.38 0.25
CA GLY A 97 -17.54 -4.47 1.55
C GLY A 97 -18.17 -3.14 1.99
N GLU A 98 -17.49 -2.02 1.73
CA GLU A 98 -18.04 -0.68 1.91
C GLU A 98 -19.25 -0.44 0.98
N LEU A 99 -19.15 -0.87 -0.28
CA LEU A 99 -20.23 -0.81 -1.29
C LEU A 99 -21.34 -1.86 -1.11
N LYS A 100 -21.26 -2.68 -0.05
CA LYS A 100 -22.23 -3.75 0.28
C LYS A 100 -22.40 -4.80 -0.83
N TRP A 101 -21.39 -5.00 -1.67
CA TRP A 101 -21.36 -6.11 -2.62
C TRP A 101 -21.26 -7.48 -1.92
N TRP A 102 -20.66 -7.50 -0.72
CA TRP A 102 -20.60 -8.66 0.15
C TRP A 102 -20.57 -8.23 1.62
N ALA A 103 -20.89 -9.17 2.51
CA ALA A 103 -20.71 -8.99 3.93
C ALA A 103 -19.21 -9.08 4.29
N LEU A 104 -18.75 -8.12 5.08
CA LEU A 104 -17.44 -8.20 5.71
C LEU A 104 -17.49 -9.20 6.89
N PRO A 105 -16.36 -9.81 7.28
CA PRO A 105 -16.32 -10.76 8.38
C PRO A 105 -16.71 -10.06 9.69
N ALA A 106 -17.23 -10.82 10.66
CA ALA A 106 -17.61 -10.27 11.96
C ALA A 106 -16.46 -9.53 12.67
N THR A 107 -15.20 -9.92 12.42
CA THR A 107 -14.00 -9.25 12.91
C THR A 107 -13.79 -7.84 12.37
N CYS A 108 -14.50 -7.47 11.30
CA CYS A 108 -14.48 -6.15 10.68
C CYS A 108 -15.68 -5.28 11.12
N MET A 109 -16.60 -5.83 11.91
CA MET A 109 -17.71 -5.09 12.50
C MET A 109 -17.29 -4.54 13.86
N ALA A 110 -17.67 -3.30 14.18
CA ALA A 110 -17.56 -2.81 15.54
C ALA A 110 -18.49 -3.66 16.42
N ALA A 111 -17.93 -4.55 17.25
CA ALA A 111 -18.73 -5.29 18.21
C ALA A 111 -19.41 -4.31 19.18
N PRO A 112 -20.69 -4.51 19.55
CA PRO A 112 -21.26 -3.77 20.65
C PRO A 112 -20.44 -4.15 21.89
N SER A 113 -19.80 -3.15 22.50
CA SER A 113 -19.02 -3.30 23.72
C SER A 113 -19.80 -4.06 24.79
N THR A 114 -19.52 -5.34 25.01
CA THR A 114 -20.07 -6.07 26.17
C THR A 114 -19.06 -6.30 27.28
N THR A 115 -17.80 -5.89 27.10
CA THR A 115 -16.82 -5.77 28.19
C THR A 115 -15.89 -4.59 27.93
N ILE A 116 -16.08 -3.49 28.67
CA ILE A 116 -15.12 -2.39 28.72
C ILE A 116 -13.95 -2.84 29.59
N ASP A 117 -12.77 -3.00 28.99
CA ASP A 117 -11.53 -3.26 29.73
C ASP A 117 -11.03 -1.95 30.35
N LEU A 118 -11.22 -1.82 31.67
CA LEU A 118 -10.86 -0.63 32.42
C LEU A 118 -9.34 -0.36 32.42
N SER A 119 -8.53 -1.37 32.10
CA SER A 119 -7.07 -1.24 31.96
C SER A 119 -6.64 -0.59 30.64
N ALA A 120 -7.40 -0.83 29.55
CA ALA A 120 -7.22 -0.12 28.28
C ALA A 120 -7.62 1.37 28.40
N LEU A 121 -8.59 1.68 29.27
CA LEU A 121 -9.00 3.05 29.58
C LEU A 121 -7.93 3.79 30.39
N THR A 122 -7.22 3.11 31.29
CA THR A 122 -6.15 3.71 32.10
C THR A 122 -4.85 3.91 31.32
N ALA A 123 -4.48 2.99 30.43
CA ALA A 123 -3.36 3.19 29.51
C ALA A 123 -3.59 4.41 28.57
N LEU A 124 -4.84 4.64 28.15
CA LEU A 124 -5.24 5.84 27.39
C LEU A 124 -5.10 7.13 28.23
N ILE A 125 -5.40 7.08 29.53
CA ILE A 125 -5.29 8.20 30.49
C ILE A 125 -3.83 8.58 30.76
N ASP A 126 -2.91 7.60 30.77
CA ASP A 126 -1.46 7.82 30.97
C ASP A 126 -0.72 8.27 29.69
N GLY A 127 -1.43 8.54 28.59
CA GLY A 127 -0.83 8.89 27.30
C GLY A 127 -0.05 7.75 26.64
N THR A 128 -0.23 6.51 27.13
CA THR A 128 0.41 5.30 26.62
C THR A 128 -0.51 4.46 25.72
N GLY A 129 -1.79 4.86 25.61
CA GLY A 129 -2.79 4.24 24.74
C GLY A 129 -3.06 5.05 23.47
N GLY A 130 -3.04 4.38 22.31
CA GLY A 130 -3.59 4.89 21.06
C GLY A 130 -4.95 4.24 20.78
N SER A 131 -6.00 5.07 20.71
CA SER A 131 -7.33 4.78 20.13
C SER A 131 -7.78 3.31 20.13
N ALA A 132 -8.14 2.75 21.28
CA ALA A 132 -8.76 1.42 21.37
C ALA A 132 -10.27 1.46 21.07
N GLY A 133 -10.69 2.23 20.06
CA GLY A 133 -12.03 2.13 19.50
C GLY A 133 -11.98 1.17 18.31
N PHE A 134 -12.68 0.04 18.37
CA PHE A 134 -12.83 -0.84 17.21
C PHE A 134 -13.61 -0.10 16.11
N VAL A 135 -12.91 0.38 15.09
CA VAL A 135 -13.51 1.04 13.92
C VAL A 135 -13.97 -0.02 12.94
N SER A 136 -15.24 0.06 12.54
CA SER A 136 -15.83 -0.79 11.50
C SER A 136 -15.09 -0.60 10.17
N CYS A 137 -14.79 -1.69 9.47
CA CYS A 137 -14.25 -1.62 8.11
C CYS A 137 -15.34 -1.39 7.05
N GLY A 138 -16.62 -1.48 7.43
CA GLY A 138 -17.73 -1.31 6.50
C GLY A 138 -18.16 0.15 6.32
N ASP A 139 -17.58 1.06 7.10
CA ASP A 139 -17.92 2.47 7.10
C ASP A 139 -16.90 3.23 6.25
N ILE A 140 -17.38 4.21 5.49
CA ILE A 140 -16.53 5.04 4.63
C ILE A 140 -16.23 6.34 5.39
N PRO A 141 -15.05 6.47 6.04
CA PRO A 141 -14.72 7.68 6.80
C PRO A 141 -14.44 8.88 5.89
N TRP A 142 -14.04 8.60 4.64
CA TRP A 142 -13.71 9.61 3.65
C TRP A 142 -13.88 9.05 2.24
N SER A 143 -14.32 9.92 1.34
CA SER A 143 -14.38 9.64 -0.09
C SER A 143 -13.98 10.87 -0.91
N PHE A 144 -13.47 10.62 -2.10
CA PHE A 144 -13.12 11.65 -3.08
C PHE A 144 -13.37 11.12 -4.49
N ALA A 145 -13.97 11.97 -5.34
CA ALA A 145 -14.36 11.62 -6.71
C ALA A 145 -15.21 10.32 -6.80
N GLY A 146 -16.05 10.06 -5.79
CA GLY A 146 -16.91 8.87 -5.73
C GLY A 146 -16.21 7.58 -5.27
N LEU A 147 -14.93 7.64 -4.89
CA LEU A 147 -14.19 6.51 -4.35
C LEU A 147 -13.84 6.73 -2.88
N SER A 148 -14.01 5.70 -2.06
CA SER A 148 -13.52 5.68 -0.68
C SER A 148 -11.98 5.64 -0.63
N MET A 149 -11.40 5.76 0.57
CA MET A 149 -9.97 5.49 0.76
C MET A 149 -9.57 4.09 0.27
N ALA A 150 -10.38 3.07 0.56
CA ALA A 150 -10.15 1.71 0.09
C ALA A 150 -10.24 1.62 -1.44
N GLY A 151 -11.20 2.31 -2.05
CA GLY A 151 -11.35 2.40 -3.51
C GLY A 151 -10.15 3.06 -4.19
N TRP A 152 -9.66 4.18 -3.66
CA TRP A 152 -8.44 4.80 -4.16
C TRP A 152 -7.22 3.90 -3.99
N ASN A 153 -7.12 3.21 -2.86
CA ASN A 153 -6.04 2.26 -2.63
C ASN A 153 -6.07 1.08 -3.61
N PHE A 154 -7.26 0.59 -3.98
CA PHE A 154 -7.42 -0.43 -5.02
C PHE A 154 -6.86 0.04 -6.36
N VAL A 155 -7.27 1.23 -6.83
CA VAL A 155 -6.84 1.79 -8.11
C VAL A 155 -5.32 1.99 -8.14
N ILE A 156 -4.76 2.55 -7.08
CA ILE A 156 -3.31 2.81 -6.99
C ILE A 156 -2.53 1.49 -6.93
N SER A 157 -2.92 0.55 -6.06
CA SER A 157 -2.26 -0.75 -5.95
C SER A 157 -2.29 -1.52 -7.26
N LEU A 158 -3.44 -1.54 -7.95
CA LEU A 158 -3.57 -2.22 -9.25
C LEU A 158 -2.67 -1.58 -10.31
N THR A 159 -2.62 -0.25 -10.35
CA THR A 159 -1.75 0.50 -11.25
C THR A 159 -0.28 0.15 -11.00
N LEU A 160 0.16 0.16 -9.73
CA LEU A 160 1.51 -0.21 -9.34
C LEU A 160 1.83 -1.68 -9.67
N ALA A 161 0.87 -2.59 -9.53
CA ALA A 161 1.04 -4.00 -9.90
C ALA A 161 1.29 -4.16 -11.41
N VAL A 162 0.49 -3.49 -12.24
CA VAL A 162 0.64 -3.51 -13.71
C VAL A 162 2.00 -2.97 -14.13
N PHE A 163 2.40 -1.80 -13.64
CA PHE A 163 3.70 -1.23 -14.01
C PHE A 163 4.88 -2.06 -13.48
N SER A 164 4.74 -2.70 -12.32
CA SER A 164 5.73 -3.65 -11.81
C SER A 164 5.90 -4.86 -12.72
N LEU A 165 4.79 -5.40 -13.22
CA LEU A 165 4.82 -6.51 -14.17
C LEU A 165 5.43 -6.10 -15.52
N LEU A 166 5.10 -4.89 -16.02
CA LEU A 166 5.70 -4.34 -17.23
C LEU A 166 7.22 -4.13 -17.08
N ALA A 167 7.68 -3.66 -15.92
CA ALA A 167 9.09 -3.53 -15.61
C ALA A 167 9.80 -4.90 -15.52
N ALA A 168 9.15 -5.91 -14.94
CA ALA A 168 9.68 -7.27 -14.84
C ALA A 168 9.84 -7.94 -16.22
N LYS A 169 8.88 -7.71 -17.13
CA LYS A 169 8.85 -8.29 -18.50
C LYS A 169 9.69 -7.53 -19.52
N ARG A 170 10.42 -6.47 -19.14
CA ARG A 170 11.22 -5.66 -20.08
C ARG A 170 12.27 -6.53 -20.83
N PRO A 171 12.36 -6.47 -22.18
CA PRO A 171 13.35 -7.21 -22.97
C PRO A 171 14.81 -6.97 -22.52
N LYS A 172 15.70 -7.96 -22.71
CA LYS A 172 17.11 -7.87 -22.27
C LYS A 172 17.89 -6.76 -23.00
N ASP A 173 17.46 -6.40 -24.20
CA ASP A 173 18.16 -5.50 -25.14
C ASP A 173 18.03 -4.01 -24.78
N ALA A 174 17.34 -3.70 -23.69
CA ALA A 174 17.22 -2.34 -23.17
C ALA A 174 18.30 -2.00 -22.11
N ARG A 175 19.30 -2.88 -21.92
CA ARG A 175 20.51 -2.63 -21.10
C ARG A 175 21.56 -1.86 -21.90
N ALA A 176 21.50 -0.54 -21.76
CA ALA A 176 22.45 0.46 -22.25
C ALA A 176 22.71 0.50 -23.78
N PRO A 177 22.94 1.68 -24.38
CA PRO A 177 23.62 1.74 -25.67
C PRO A 177 25.00 1.08 -25.49
N ARG A 178 25.35 0.15 -26.37
CA ARG A 178 26.74 -0.28 -26.54
C ARG A 178 27.54 0.97 -26.93
N SER A 179 28.39 1.44 -26.02
CA SER A 179 29.54 2.28 -26.38
C SER A 179 30.57 1.40 -27.07
#